data_AF-A0A2S7IUM9-F1
#
_entry.id   AF-A0A2S7IUM9-F1
#
_cell.length_a   1.000
_cell.length_b   1.000
_cell.length_c   1.000
_cell.angle_alpha   90.00
_cell.angle_beta   90.00
_cell.angle_gamma   90.00
#
_symmetry.space_group_name_H-M   'P 1'
#
loop_
_entity.id
_entity.type
_entity.pdbx_description
1 polymer ?
#
loop_
_entity_poly.entity_id
_entity_poly.type
_entity_poly.pdbx_seq_one_letter_code
_entity_poly.pdbx_strand_id
1 'polypeptide(L)'
;MAYVSNDLNLVIENVGGKTPRIFTYKTADNLAAITGAGYFSDGTAKGLRVGDLIHTIAPTGAGYSMFKITAVNTTTGAATASAATAIS
;
A
#
# COMPACT_ATOMS: atom_id res chain seq x y z
N MET A 1 -5.38 -2.97 -14.66
CA MET A 1 -6.48 -3.49 -13.81
C MET A 1 -6.72 -2.48 -12.70
N ALA A 2 -7.80 -2.63 -11.94
CA ALA A 2 -8.15 -1.72 -10.85
C ALA A 2 -7.79 -2.38 -9.52
N TYR A 3 -7.53 -1.57 -8.51
CA TYR A 3 -7.29 -2.03 -7.15
C TYR A 3 -8.37 -3.02 -6.67
N VAL A 4 -7.93 -4.12 -6.05
CA VAL A 4 -8.78 -5.18 -5.51
C VAL A 4 -8.61 -5.21 -3.99
N SER A 5 -9.60 -4.64 -3.30
CA SER A 5 -9.59 -4.46 -1.84
C SER A 5 -9.33 -5.76 -1.06
N ASN A 6 -9.88 -6.89 -1.50
CA ASN A 6 -9.75 -8.17 -0.79
C ASN A 6 -8.35 -8.79 -0.87
N ASP A 7 -7.51 -8.32 -1.79
CA ASP A 7 -6.15 -8.84 -1.94
C ASP A 7 -5.12 -8.09 -1.07
N LEU A 8 -5.53 -7.02 -0.38
CA LEU A 8 -4.71 -6.26 0.55
C LEU A 8 -4.89 -6.77 1.99
N ASN A 9 -3.79 -7.19 2.62
CA ASN A 9 -3.79 -7.82 3.93
C ASN A 9 -2.72 -7.20 4.84
N LEU A 10 -3.08 -6.90 6.09
CA LEU A 10 -2.11 -6.59 7.15
C LEU A 10 -1.45 -7.89 7.61
N VAL A 11 -0.12 -7.95 7.58
CA VAL A 11 0.63 -9.16 7.98
C VAL A 11 1.48 -8.95 9.23
N ILE A 12 1.93 -7.71 9.49
CA ILE A 12 2.68 -7.37 10.70
C ILE A 12 2.11 -6.08 11.27
N GLU A 13 1.53 -6.18 12.47
CA GLU A 13 1.08 -5.05 13.27
C GLU A 13 2.15 -4.67 14.31
N ASN A 14 2.13 -3.41 14.73
CA ASN A 14 2.94 -2.96 15.85
C ASN A 14 2.34 -3.36 17.19
N VAL A 15 3.15 -3.96 18.06
CA VAL A 15 2.85 -4.06 19.49
C VAL A 15 3.69 -3.01 20.22
N GLY A 16 3.19 -1.77 20.22
CA GLY A 16 3.93 -0.61 20.71
C GLY A 16 5.03 -0.11 19.76
N GLY A 17 5.65 1.02 20.12
CA GLY A 17 6.74 1.62 19.34
C GLY A 17 6.28 2.40 18.08
N LYS A 18 7.22 2.64 17.16
CA LYS A 18 7.03 3.44 15.94
C LYS A 18 7.54 2.76 14.66
N THR A 19 7.78 1.44 14.68
CA THR A 19 8.19 0.74 13.46
C THR A 19 7.03 0.75 12.45
N PRO A 20 7.30 0.68 11.14
CA PRO A 20 6.23 0.60 10.15
C PRO A 20 5.44 -0.71 10.28
N ARG A 21 4.13 -0.64 10.05
CA ARG A 21 3.30 -1.82 9.80
C ARG A 21 3.54 -2.35 8.41
N ILE A 22 3.36 -3.65 8.24
CA ILE A 22 3.60 -4.32 6.96
C ILE A 22 2.31 -4.93 6.45
N PHE A 23 1.96 -4.55 5.23
CA PHE A 23 0.88 -5.12 4.44
C PHE A 23 1.46 -5.92 3.27
N THR A 24 0.73 -6.92 2.82
CA THR A 24 0.96 -7.61 1.55
C THR A 24 -0.20 -7.35 0.61
N TYR A 25 0.12 -7.23 -0.68
CA TYR A 25 -0.86 -6.99 -1.72
C TYR A 25 -0.51 -7.76 -2.99
N LYS A 26 -1.46 -8.49 -3.54
CA LYS A 26 -1.30 -9.15 -4.84
C LYS A 26 -2.08 -8.37 -5.90
N THR A 27 -1.44 -8.06 -7.01
CA THR A 27 -2.09 -7.35 -8.13
C THR A 27 -1.44 -7.72 -9.45
N ALA A 28 -2.12 -7.49 -10.58
CA ALA A 28 -1.50 -7.53 -11.89
C ALA A 28 -1.04 -6.14 -12.37
N ASP A 29 -1.29 -5.09 -11.58
CA ASP A 29 -1.01 -3.72 -11.95
C ASP A 29 0.49 -3.41 -11.94
N ASN A 30 0.88 -2.52 -12.85
CA ASN A 30 2.25 -2.05 -12.95
C ASN A 30 2.56 -1.00 -11.87
N LEU A 31 3.85 -0.69 -11.73
CA LEU A 31 4.34 0.27 -10.74
C LEU A 31 3.63 1.63 -10.84
N ALA A 32 3.49 2.16 -12.06
CA ALA A 32 2.90 3.48 -12.29
C ALA A 32 1.43 3.56 -11.82
N ALA A 33 0.66 2.49 -12.06
CA ALA A 33 -0.72 2.39 -11.62
C ALA A 33 -0.84 2.36 -10.09
N ILE A 34 -0.03 1.54 -9.41
CA ILE A 34 -0.04 1.41 -7.95
C ILE A 34 0.35 2.74 -7.26
N THR A 35 1.26 3.51 -7.87
CA THR A 35 1.63 4.84 -7.37
C THR A 35 0.64 5.95 -7.72
N GLY A 36 -0.44 5.63 -8.42
CA GLY A 36 -1.50 6.59 -8.74
C GLY A 36 -2.15 7.14 -7.47
N ALA A 37 -2.51 8.43 -7.50
CA ALA A 37 -3.20 9.08 -6.39
C ALA A 37 -4.51 8.34 -6.07
N GLY A 38 -4.66 7.93 -4.81
CA GLY A 38 -5.85 7.22 -4.32
C GLY A 38 -6.02 5.80 -4.86
N TYR A 39 -4.97 5.16 -5.39
CA TYR A 39 -5.05 3.78 -5.91
C TYR A 39 -5.70 2.82 -4.91
N PHE A 40 -5.36 2.91 -3.63
CA PHE A 40 -6.03 2.16 -2.57
C PHE A 40 -7.31 2.88 -2.15
N SER A 41 -8.39 2.65 -2.90
CA SER A 41 -9.64 3.44 -2.80
C SER A 41 -10.34 3.37 -1.44
N ASP A 42 -10.10 2.33 -0.65
CA ASP A 42 -10.69 2.11 0.68
C ASP A 42 -9.64 2.06 1.80
N GLY A 43 -8.53 2.80 1.62
CA GLY A 43 -7.37 2.73 2.51
C GLY A 43 -7.69 2.91 3.99
N THR A 44 -8.54 3.86 4.37
CA THR A 44 -8.98 4.02 5.78
C THR A 44 -9.75 2.82 6.31
N ALA A 45 -10.63 2.23 5.50
CA ALA A 45 -11.39 1.03 5.87
C ALA A 45 -10.47 -0.20 6.04
N LYS A 46 -9.35 -0.24 5.31
CA LYS A 46 -8.28 -1.24 5.47
C LYS A 46 -7.30 -0.92 6.60
N GLY A 47 -7.48 0.21 7.26
CA GLY A 47 -6.62 0.65 8.35
C GLY A 47 -5.26 1.18 7.89
N LEU A 48 -5.08 1.50 6.60
CA LEU A 48 -3.87 2.13 6.09
C LEU A 48 -3.66 3.53 6.70
N ARG A 49 -2.41 3.84 6.99
CA ARG A 49 -1.95 5.12 7.53
C ARG A 49 -0.66 5.53 6.84
N VAL A 50 -0.37 6.82 6.84
CA VAL A 50 0.91 7.34 6.33
C VAL A 50 2.07 6.67 7.08
N GLY A 51 3.03 6.15 6.32
CA GLY A 51 4.19 5.42 6.84
C GLY A 51 4.10 3.91 6.78
N ASP A 52 2.91 3.33 6.56
CA ASP A 52 2.79 1.87 6.37
C ASP A 52 3.55 1.40 5.14
N LEU A 53 4.11 0.19 5.20
CA LEU A 53 4.79 -0.46 4.10
C LEU A 53 3.87 -1.51 3.45
N ILE A 54 3.90 -1.57 2.12
CA ILE A 54 3.14 -2.55 1.34
C ILE A 54 4.11 -3.33 0.45
N HIS A 55 4.21 -4.64 0.70
CA HIS A 55 4.88 -5.58 -0.19
C HIS A 55 3.90 -6.01 -1.27
N THR A 56 4.21 -5.67 -2.51
CA THR A 56 3.38 -6.01 -3.65
C THR A 56 3.99 -7.15 -4.45
N ILE A 57 3.17 -8.14 -4.79
CA ILE A 57 3.54 -9.24 -5.67
C ILE A 57 2.73 -9.11 -6.95
N ALA A 58 3.41 -8.83 -8.06
CA ALA A 58 2.81 -8.65 -9.37
C ALA A 58 3.35 -9.67 -10.39
N PRO A 59 2.63 -10.78 -10.67
CA PRO A 59 3.13 -11.88 -11.50
C PRO A 59 3.32 -11.50 -12.98
N THR A 60 2.65 -10.46 -13.47
CA THR A 60 2.76 -9.96 -14.84
C THR A 60 3.13 -8.46 -14.89
N GLY A 61 3.54 -7.88 -13.76
CA GLY A 61 3.78 -6.44 -13.58
C GLY A 61 5.20 -6.13 -13.08
N ALA A 62 5.32 -5.38 -11.98
CA ALA A 62 6.60 -4.96 -11.41
C ALA A 62 7.39 -6.10 -10.69
N GLY A 63 6.89 -7.35 -10.71
CA GLY A 63 7.43 -8.43 -9.90
C GLY A 63 7.16 -8.18 -8.41
N TYR A 64 8.18 -8.37 -7.57
CA TYR A 64 8.13 -7.95 -6.18
C TYR A 64 8.52 -6.47 -6.06
N SER A 65 7.73 -5.69 -5.35
CA SER A 65 8.01 -4.27 -5.08
C SER A 65 7.56 -3.91 -3.67
N MET A 66 8.18 -2.88 -3.10
CA MET A 66 7.80 -2.35 -1.79
C MET A 66 7.43 -0.88 -1.93
N PHE A 67 6.30 -0.54 -1.31
CA PHE A 67 5.75 0.81 -1.32
C PHE A 67 5.59 1.34 0.10
N LYS A 68 5.56 2.65 0.23
CA LYS A 68 5.20 3.36 1.46
C LYS A 68 3.93 4.18 1.22
N ILE A 69 2.97 4.14 2.14
CA ILE A 69 1.83 5.06 2.11
C ILE A 69 2.32 6.47 2.44
N THR A 70 2.06 7.43 1.54
CA THR A 70 2.50 8.83 1.67
C THR A 70 1.35 9.76 1.99
N ALA A 71 0.13 9.41 1.62
CA ALA A 71 -1.06 10.20 1.91
C ALA A 71 -2.30 9.31 2.11
N VAL A 72 -3.19 9.76 2.97
CA VAL A 72 -4.55 9.22 3.13
C VAL A 72 -5.52 10.39 3.03
N ASN A 73 -6.42 10.34 2.06
CA ASN A 73 -7.42 11.38 1.86
C ASN A 73 -8.49 11.27 2.95
N THR A 74 -8.66 12.34 3.73
CA THR A 74 -9.61 12.37 4.87
C THR A 74 -11.07 12.48 4.46
N THR A 75 -11.36 12.87 3.22
CA THR A 75 -12.73 12.97 2.67
C THR A 75 -13.17 11.67 2.03
N THR A 76 -12.31 11.03 1.23
CA THR A 76 -12.68 9.80 0.49
C THR A 76 -12.24 8.52 1.17
N GLY A 77 -11.26 8.59 2.08
CA GLY A 77 -10.63 7.41 2.68
C GLY A 77 -9.58 6.73 1.80
N ALA A 78 -9.34 7.23 0.58
CA ALA A 78 -8.38 6.64 -0.35
C ALA A 78 -6.93 6.90 0.08
N ALA A 79 -6.05 5.91 -0.05
CA ALA A 79 -4.63 6.02 0.25
C ALA A 79 -3.77 6.04 -1.03
N THR A 80 -2.68 6.80 -0.97
CA THR A 80 -1.69 6.94 -2.05
C THR A 80 -0.36 6.39 -1.58
N ALA A 81 0.30 5.63 -2.45
CA ALA A 81 1.60 5.04 -2.17
C ALA A 81 2.68 5.55 -3.11
N SER A 82 3.92 5.56 -2.63
CA SER A 82 5.10 5.78 -3.46
C SER A 82 6.03 4.57 -3.35
N ALA A 83 6.84 4.33 -4.38
CA ALA A 83 7.93 3.36 -4.28
C ALA A 83 8.82 3.69 -3.07
N ALA A 84 9.19 2.67 -2.29
CA ALA A 84 10.10 2.86 -1.17
C ALA A 84 11.54 3.01 -1.71
N THR A 85 12.02 4.24 -1.85
CA THR A 85 13.37 4.55 -2.37
C THR A 85 14.41 4.76 -1.27
N ALA A 86 13.98 4.90 -0.01
CA ALA A 86 14.82 4.86 1.19
C ALA A 86 13.99 4.40 2.40
N ILE A 87 14.47 3.39 3.14
CA ILE A 87 13.99 3.10 4.51
C ILE A 87 15.09 3.62 5.44
N SER A 88 14.84 4.79 6.04
CA SER A 88 15.69 5.38 7.10
C SER A 88 15.14 5.04 8.47
#